data_AF-A0A3D0DZA9-F1
#
_entry.id   AF-A0A3D0DZA9-F1
#
_cell.length_a   1.000
_cell.length_b   1.000
_cell.length_c   1.000
_cell.angle_alpha   90.00
_cell.angle_beta   90.00
_cell.angle_gamma   90.00
#
_symmetry.space_group_name_H-M   'P 1'
#
loop_
_entity.id
_entity.type
_entity.pdbx_description
1 polymer ?
#
loop_
_entity_poly.entity_id
_entity_poly.type
_entity_poly.pdbx_seq_one_letter_code
_entity_poly.pdbx_strand_id
1 'polypeptide(L)'
;GAAFRQRGVHPGAVWSSRWCRCLDTARLAFDQAKPEPTLDSMFNDDDAASRAKLRELRAKLAARRETSPLVLVTHDVNIRALTGEYLAQGEMLLAVPRSDRLEVIGRLDARAGVARSAAR
;
A
#
# COMPACT_ATOMS: atom_id res chain seq x y z
N GLY A 1 -7.16 9.02 0.11
CA GLY A 1 -7.17 10.41 -0.40
C GLY A 1 -7.26 11.47 0.65
N ALA A 2 -8.45 11.66 1.25
CA ALA A 2 -8.70 12.79 2.15
C ALA A 2 -7.65 12.94 3.27
N ALA A 3 -7.30 11.85 3.96
CA ALA A 3 -6.30 11.86 5.03
C ALA A 3 -4.89 12.27 4.57
N PHE A 4 -4.51 11.96 3.32
CA PHE A 4 -3.25 12.39 2.70
C PHE A 4 -3.30 13.88 2.38
N ARG A 5 -4.38 14.35 1.75
CA ARG A 5 -4.60 15.77 1.42
C ARG A 5 -4.57 16.66 2.67
N GLN A 6 -5.23 16.24 3.75
CA GLN A 6 -5.22 16.94 5.04
C GLN A 6 -3.82 17.09 5.65
N ARG A 7 -2.89 16.21 5.29
CA ARG A 7 -1.50 16.21 5.77
C ARG A 7 -0.52 16.82 4.77
N GLY A 8 -1.00 17.39 3.67
CA GLY A 8 -0.17 17.93 2.60
C GLY A 8 0.66 16.87 1.87
N VAL A 9 0.26 15.59 1.94
CA VAL A 9 0.97 14.49 1.29
C VAL A 9 0.37 14.24 -0.09
N HIS A 10 1.19 14.42 -1.11
CA HIS A 10 0.84 14.12 -2.50
C HIS A 10 1.61 12.88 -2.97
N PRO A 11 0.94 11.72 -3.16
CA PRO A 11 1.63 10.53 -3.64
C PRO A 11 2.01 10.72 -5.12
N GLY A 12 3.20 10.25 -5.49
CA GLY A 12 3.68 10.28 -6.87
C GLY A 12 2.95 9.26 -7.73
N ALA A 13 3.22 7.98 -7.46
CA ALA A 13 2.54 6.87 -8.12
C ALA A 13 1.67 6.09 -7.12
N VAL A 14 0.60 5.50 -7.62
CA VAL A 14 -0.25 4.54 -6.91
C VAL A 14 -0.23 3.23 -7.68
N TRP A 15 0.47 2.23 -7.14
CA TRP A 15 0.46 0.87 -7.68
C TRP A 15 -0.62 0.07 -6.98
N SER A 16 -1.35 -0.72 -7.76
CA SER A 16 -2.44 -1.54 -7.25
C SER A 16 -2.35 -2.96 -7.78
N SER A 17 -2.74 -3.93 -6.95
CA SER A 17 -3.20 -5.22 -7.47
C SER A 17 -4.21 -5.00 -8.58
N ARG A 18 -4.21 -5.92 -9.54
CA ARG A 18 -5.16 -5.98 -10.66
C ARG A 18 -6.57 -6.40 -10.24
N TRP A 19 -6.76 -6.84 -9.00
CA TRP A 19 -8.07 -7.26 -8.50
C TRP A 19 -8.97 -6.03 -8.34
N CYS A 20 -10.23 -6.12 -8.80
CA CYS A 20 -11.15 -4.98 -8.91
C CYS A 20 -11.22 -4.14 -7.63
N ARG A 21 -11.39 -4.79 -6.47
CA ARG A 21 -11.46 -4.07 -5.17
C ARG A 21 -10.24 -3.20 -4.85
N CYS A 22 -9.04 -3.61 -5.27
CA CYS A 22 -7.82 -2.84 -5.07
C CYS A 22 -7.76 -1.67 -6.06
N LEU A 23 -8.09 -1.93 -7.33
CA LEU A 23 -8.17 -0.88 -8.36
C LEU A 23 -9.20 0.19 -7.97
N ASP A 24 -10.38 -0.22 -7.50
CA ASP A 24 -11.45 0.68 -7.09
C ASP A 24 -11.03 1.50 -5.87
N THR A 25 -10.38 0.88 -4.88
CA THR A 25 -9.82 1.60 -3.73
C THR A 25 -8.79 2.65 -4.19
N ALA A 26 -7.87 2.29 -5.08
CA ALA A 26 -6.84 3.18 -5.60
C ALA A 26 -7.44 4.37 -6.35
N ARG A 27 -8.40 4.11 -7.25
CA ARG A 27 -9.12 5.13 -8.02
C ARG A 27 -9.92 6.06 -7.12
N LEU A 28 -10.77 5.51 -6.24
CA LEU A 28 -11.61 6.32 -5.34
C LEU A 28 -10.77 7.15 -4.36
N ALA A 29 -9.64 6.60 -3.89
CA ALA A 29 -8.84 7.27 -2.88
C ALA A 29 -7.83 8.26 -3.47
N PHE A 30 -7.33 8.06 -4.68
CA PHE A 30 -6.20 8.83 -5.20
C PHE A 30 -6.35 9.30 -6.65
N ASP A 31 -7.48 9.00 -7.30
CA ASP A 31 -7.75 9.32 -8.71
C ASP A 31 -6.72 8.73 -9.70
N GLN A 32 -5.94 7.74 -9.26
CA GLN A 32 -4.94 7.02 -10.05
C GLN A 32 -4.86 5.56 -9.61
N ALA A 33 -4.59 4.67 -10.56
CA ALA A 33 -4.28 3.28 -10.29
C ALA A 33 -3.42 2.72 -11.42
N LYS A 34 -2.14 2.45 -11.14
CA LYS A 34 -1.26 1.70 -12.03
C LYS A 34 -1.35 0.21 -11.67
N PRO A 35 -1.91 -0.65 -12.54
CA PRO A 35 -1.96 -2.07 -12.26
C PRO A 35 -0.55 -2.66 -12.17
N GLU A 36 -0.30 -3.46 -11.14
CA GLU A 36 1.00 -4.04 -10.82
C GLU A 36 0.79 -5.51 -10.41
N PRO A 37 1.13 -6.49 -11.29
CA PRO A 37 0.91 -7.91 -11.03
C PRO A 37 1.56 -8.44 -9.74
N THR A 38 2.70 -7.86 -9.33
CA THR A 38 3.37 -8.27 -8.10
C THR A 38 2.60 -7.90 -6.83
N LEU A 39 1.56 -7.08 -6.93
CA LEU A 39 0.65 -6.76 -5.83
C LEU A 39 -0.59 -7.67 -5.79
N ASP A 40 -0.78 -8.59 -6.73
CA ASP A 40 -1.90 -9.54 -6.67
C ASP A 40 -1.79 -10.49 -5.49
N SER A 41 -2.95 -10.88 -4.94
CA SER A 41 -3.04 -11.71 -3.75
C SER A 41 -2.22 -12.99 -3.92
N MET A 42 -1.42 -13.31 -2.91
CA MET A 42 -0.67 -14.56 -2.83
C MET A 42 -1.43 -15.66 -2.10
N PHE A 43 -2.72 -15.48 -1.81
CA PHE A 43 -3.48 -16.42 -0.97
C PHE A 43 -3.52 -17.86 -1.51
N ASN A 44 -3.52 -18.02 -2.84
CA ASN A 44 -3.49 -19.33 -3.52
C ASN A 44 -2.13 -19.64 -4.15
N ASP A 45 -1.12 -18.79 -3.93
CA ASP A 45 0.22 -19.04 -4.45
C ASP A 45 0.90 -20.08 -3.56
N ASP A 46 1.67 -20.98 -4.18
CA ASP A 46 2.61 -21.78 -3.40
C ASP A 46 3.77 -20.93 -2.87
N ASP A 47 4.58 -21.56 -2.04
CA ASP A 47 5.77 -20.97 -1.43
C ASP A 47 6.76 -20.36 -2.44
N ALA A 48 6.97 -21.04 -3.57
CA ALA A 48 7.93 -20.62 -4.58
C ALA A 48 7.42 -19.39 -5.35
N ALA A 49 6.15 -19.41 -5.75
CA ALA A 49 5.46 -18.32 -6.42
C ALA A 49 5.37 -17.08 -5.52
N SER A 50 5.01 -17.25 -4.25
CA SER A 50 4.95 -16.16 -3.26
C SER A 50 6.32 -15.51 -3.08
N ARG A 51 7.38 -16.30 -2.90
CA ARG A 51 8.76 -15.78 -2.80
C ARG A 51 9.20 -15.07 -4.08
N ALA A 52 8.84 -15.59 -5.26
CA ALA A 52 9.18 -14.95 -6.53
C ALA A 52 8.52 -13.58 -6.68
N LYS A 53 7.22 -13.49 -6.38
CA LYS A 53 6.45 -12.24 -6.43
C LYS A 53 7.01 -11.19 -5.47
N LEU A 54 7.36 -11.59 -4.24
CA LEU A 54 7.99 -10.69 -3.26
C LEU A 54 9.37 -10.20 -3.71
N ARG A 55 10.22 -11.08 -4.28
CA ARG A 55 11.52 -10.68 -4.81
C ARG A 55 11.37 -9.67 -5.96
N GLU A 56 10.47 -9.93 -6.89
CA GLU A 56 10.21 -9.02 -8.01
C GLU A 56 9.71 -7.66 -7.53
N LEU A 57 8.74 -7.62 -6.61
CA LEU A 57 8.25 -6.37 -6.03
C LEU A 57 9.39 -5.59 -5.35
N ARG A 58 10.21 -6.26 -4.54
CA ARG A 58 11.36 -5.61 -3.85
C ARG A 58 12.36 -5.04 -4.85
N ALA A 59 12.68 -5.77 -5.92
CA ALA A 59 13.56 -5.28 -6.97
C ALA A 59 12.99 -4.03 -7.65
N LYS A 60 11.68 -4.02 -7.95
CA LYS A 60 10.98 -2.86 -8.52
C LYS A 60 10.99 -1.66 -7.59
N LEU A 61 10.77 -1.88 -6.28
CA LEU A 61 10.84 -0.82 -5.27
C LEU A 61 12.26 -0.27 -5.12
N ALA A 62 13.28 -1.12 -5.14
CA ALA A 62 14.69 -0.70 -5.04
C ALA A 62 15.18 0.08 -6.29
N ALA A 63 14.61 -0.21 -7.46
CA ALA A 63 14.94 0.48 -8.70
C ALA A 63 14.31 1.87 -8.83
N ARG A 64 13.38 2.24 -7.95
CA ARG A 64 12.69 3.53 -8.00
C ARG A 64 13.64 4.68 -7.68
N ARG A 65 13.55 5.74 -8.49
CA ARG A 65 14.32 6.99 -8.30
C ARG A 65 13.45 8.16 -7.87
N GLU A 66 12.13 8.02 -7.89
CA GLU A 66 11.24 9.10 -7.48
C GLU A 66 11.29 9.29 -5.96
N THR A 67 11.46 10.54 -5.52
CA THR A 67 11.44 10.92 -4.10
C THR A 67 10.02 11.07 -3.55
N SER A 68 9.01 11.11 -4.43
CA SER A 68 7.62 11.19 -4.03
C SER A 68 7.12 9.85 -3.43
N PRO A 69 6.22 9.90 -2.42
CA PRO A 69 5.67 8.70 -1.83
C PRO A 69 4.96 7.81 -2.87
N LEU A 70 5.20 6.51 -2.79
CA LEU A 70 4.45 5.50 -3.54
C LEU A 70 3.40 4.88 -2.64
N VAL A 71 2.18 4.77 -3.15
CA VAL A 71 1.11 4.01 -2.50
C VAL A 71 1.04 2.63 -3.14
N LEU A 72 1.02 1.59 -2.30
CA LEU A 72 0.77 0.22 -2.70
C LEU A 72 -0.63 -0.20 -2.20
N VAL A 73 -1.51 -0.59 -3.12
CA VAL A 73 -2.86 -1.10 -2.78
C VAL A 73 -2.90 -2.60 -3.05
N THR A 74 -2.94 -3.40 -2.00
CA THR A 74 -2.81 -4.87 -2.09
C THR A 74 -3.68 -5.60 -1.06
N HIS A 75 -3.32 -6.83 -0.69
CA HIS A 75 -4.09 -7.77 0.09
C HIS A 75 -3.43 -8.03 1.44
N ASP A 76 -4.20 -8.46 2.44
CA ASP A 76 -3.70 -8.74 3.79
C ASP A 76 -2.51 -9.72 3.79
N VAL A 77 -2.62 -10.82 3.04
CA VAL A 77 -1.53 -11.81 2.91
C VAL A 77 -0.24 -11.19 2.37
N ASN A 78 -0.34 -10.23 1.44
CA ASN A 78 0.83 -9.52 0.90
C ASN A 78 1.37 -8.50 1.92
N ILE A 79 0.50 -7.76 2.61
CA ILE A 79 0.89 -6.78 3.63
C ILE A 79 1.69 -7.48 4.74
N ARG A 80 1.15 -8.57 5.30
CA ARG A 80 1.81 -9.36 6.33
C ARG A 80 3.17 -9.90 5.85
N ALA A 81 3.23 -10.43 4.64
CA ALA A 81 4.48 -10.95 4.09
C ALA A 81 5.54 -9.86 3.85
N LEU A 82 5.13 -8.62 3.56
CA LEU A 82 6.03 -7.50 3.31
C LEU A 82 6.48 -6.80 4.58
N THR A 83 5.62 -6.73 5.60
CA THR A 83 5.77 -5.83 6.75
C THR A 83 5.78 -6.54 8.10
N GLY A 84 5.30 -7.78 8.17
CA GLY A 84 5.03 -8.50 9.43
C GLY A 84 3.75 -8.04 10.14
N GLU A 85 3.06 -7.03 9.62
CA GLU A 85 1.95 -6.35 10.29
C GLU A 85 0.59 -6.70 9.68
N TYR A 86 -0.45 -6.56 10.50
CA TYR A 86 -1.84 -6.58 10.07
C TYR A 86 -2.36 -5.14 9.87
N LEU A 87 -3.29 -4.97 8.93
CA LEU A 87 -4.05 -3.73 8.76
C LEU A 87 -5.55 -4.00 8.86
N ALA A 88 -6.22 -3.25 9.73
CA ALA A 88 -7.68 -3.17 9.69
C ALA A 88 -8.12 -2.38 8.46
N GLN A 89 -9.39 -2.54 8.06
CA GLN A 89 -9.95 -1.77 6.96
C GLN A 89 -9.83 -0.26 7.26
N GLY A 90 -9.36 0.53 6.29
CA GLY A 90 -9.20 1.98 6.45
C GLY A 90 -7.88 2.40 7.10
N GLU A 91 -7.07 1.46 7.56
CA GLU A 91 -5.71 1.74 8.01
C GLU A 91 -4.70 1.67 6.85
N MET A 92 -3.56 2.34 7.03
CA MET A 92 -2.42 2.32 6.12
C MET A 92 -1.13 2.26 6.93
N LEU A 93 -0.12 1.56 6.43
CA LEU A 93 1.24 1.59 6.97
C LEU A 93 2.08 2.59 6.17
N LEU A 94 2.87 3.37 6.88
CA LEU A 94 4.01 4.07 6.30
C LEU A 94 5.23 3.19 6.51
N ALA A 95 5.92 2.84 5.41
CA ALA A 95 7.06 1.96 5.47
C ALA A 95 8.18 2.43 4.55
N VAL A 96 9.41 2.07 4.91
CA VAL A 96 10.62 2.32 4.13
C VAL A 96 11.18 0.99 3.62
N PRO A 97 11.56 0.90 2.33
CA PRO A 97 12.20 -0.29 1.81
C PRO A 97 13.52 -0.58 2.54
N ARG A 98 13.70 -1.84 2.93
CA ARG A 98 14.95 -2.47 3.37
C ARG A 98 15.24 -3.67 2.48
N SER A 99 16.44 -4.26 2.63
CA SER A 99 16.93 -5.33 1.75
C SER A 99 15.95 -6.50 1.59
N ASP A 100 15.22 -6.86 2.64
CA ASP A 100 14.35 -8.03 2.70
C ASP A 100 12.90 -7.73 3.13
N ARG A 101 12.59 -6.50 3.54
CA ARG A 101 11.27 -6.14 4.08
C ARG A 101 10.90 -4.68 3.82
N LEU A 102 9.63 -4.36 4.07
CA LEU A 102 9.18 -2.98 4.27
C LEU A 102 9.17 -2.71 5.78
N GLU A 103 10.15 -1.93 6.24
CA GLU A 103 10.21 -1.53 7.65
C GLU A 103 9.12 -0.49 7.92
N VAL A 104 8.19 -0.82 8.80
CA VAL A 104 7.09 0.07 9.19
C VAL A 104 7.62 1.14 10.12
N ILE A 105 7.41 2.41 9.74
CA ILE A 105 7.82 3.59 10.49
C ILE A 105 6.63 4.41 11.00
N GLY A 106 5.41 3.99 10.66
CA GLY A 106 4.20 4.63 11.14
C GLY A 106 2.92 3.97 10.64
N ARG A 107 1.81 4.36 11.24
CA ARG A 107 0.45 3.92 10.86
C ARG A 107 -0.45 5.14 10.73
N LEU A 108 -1.36 5.08 9.76
CA LEU A 108 -2.38 6.08 9.52
C LEU A 108 -3.74 5.39 9.53
N ASP A 109 -4.64 5.84 10.40
CA ASP A 109 -6.07 5.53 10.29
C ASP A 109 -6.75 6.63 9.47
N ALA A 110 -7.27 6.26 8.29
CA ALA A 110 -7.97 7.19 7.41
C ALA A 110 -9.31 7.68 7.99
N ARG A 111 -9.87 6.98 8.99
CA ARG A 111 -11.13 7.33 9.66
C ARG A 111 -10.91 8.29 10.82
N ALA A 112 -9.77 8.22 11.49
CA ALA A 112 -9.44 9.11 12.62
C ALA A 112 -9.45 10.60 12.26
N GLY A 113 -9.31 10.95 10.97
CA GLY A 113 -9.43 12.33 10.46
C GLY A 113 -10.86 12.79 10.11
N VAL A 114 -11.87 11.92 10.17
CA VAL A 114 -13.29 12.27 9.95
C VAL A 114 -13.98 12.65 11.26
N ALA A 115 -13.48 12.14 12.39
CA ALA A 115 -14.00 12.44 13.72
C ALA A 115 -13.30 13.67 14.35
N ARG A 116 -13.65 14.88 13.89
CA ARG A 116 -13.54 16.16 14.63
C ARG A 116 -14.22 17.30 13.86
N SER A 117 -15.54 17.19 13.71
CA SER A 117 -16.42 18.35 13.44
C SER A 117 -17.84 18.07 13.91
N ALA A 118 -17.96 17.67 15.18
CA ALA A 118 -19.23 17.56 15.89
C ALA A 118 -19.00 17.86 17.37
N ALA A 119 -18.63 19.10 17.66
CA ALA A 119 -18.85 19.72 18.96
C ALA A 119 -18.98 21.23 18.69
N ARG A 120 -20.22 21.72 18.81
CA ARG A 120 -20.53 23.14 19.01
C ARG A 120 -20.12 23.55 20.41
#